data_AF-A0A091C4C0-F1
#
_entry.id   AF-A0A091C4C0-F1
#
_cell.length_a   1.000
_cell.length_b   1.000
_cell.length_c   1.000
_cell.angle_alpha   90.00
_cell.angle_beta   90.00
_cell.angle_gamma   90.00
#
_symmetry.space_group_name_H-M   'P 1'
#
loop_
_entity.id
_entity.type
_entity.pdbx_description
1 polymer ?
#
loop_
_entity_poly.entity_id
_entity_poly.type
_entity_poly.pdbx_seq_one_letter_code
_entity_poly.pdbx_strand_id
1 'polypeptide(L)' 'MILKKRGKEIFIVHHDLSKVERYFDELVILNKQLIAQGPIDEVFTKANLQKAFGDAIFVEGGRLND' A
#
# COMPACT_ATOMS: atom_id res chain seq x y z
N MET A 1 13.38 9.91 -6.55
CA MET A 1 14.34 8.77 -6.46
C MET A 1 15.76 9.13 -5.99
N ILE A 2 16.20 10.41 -6.00
CA ILE A 2 17.57 10.79 -5.57
C ILE A 2 17.84 10.48 -4.08
N LEU A 3 16.86 10.70 -3.20
CA LEU A 3 17.00 10.46 -1.76
C LEU A 3 17.12 8.96 -1.43
N LYS A 4 16.33 8.11 -2.09
CA LYS A 4 16.44 6.65 -1.99
C LYS A 4 17.84 6.16 -2.39
N LYS A 5 18.37 6.67 -3.51
CA LYS A 5 19.74 6.36 -3.97
C LYS A 5 20.85 6.79 -3.00
N ARG A 6 20.56 7.72 -2.08
CA ARG A 6 21.49 8.16 -1.03
C ARG A 6 21.34 7.36 0.28
N GLY A 7 20.64 6.22 0.25
CA GLY A 7 20.41 5.38 1.42
C GLY A 7 19.52 6.03 2.49
N LYS A 8 18.65 6.97 2.10
CA LYS A 8 17.68 7.57 3.00
C LYS A 8 16.36 6.82 2.91
N GLU A 9 15.81 6.48 4.06
CA GLU A 9 14.44 5.99 4.18
C GLU A 9 13.47 7.16 4.00
N ILE A 10 12.40 6.95 3.24
CA ILE A 10 11.44 7.99 2.89
C ILE A 10 10.05 7.46 3.23
N PHE A 11 9.42 8.07 4.23
CA PHE A 11 8.05 7.76 4.60
C PHE A 11 7.09 8.73 3.91
N ILE A 12 6.10 8.19 3.19
CA ILE A 12 5.13 8.98 2.42
C ILE A 12 3.73 8.51 2.79
N VAL A 13 2.85 9.46 3.14
CA VAL A 13 1.42 9.20 3.28
C VAL A 13 0.75 9.50 1.95
N HIS A 14 0.11 8.49 1.37
CA HIS A 14 -0.58 8.59 0.08
C HIS A 14 -2.02 8.10 0.20
N HIS A 15 -2.94 8.79 -0.49
CA HIS A 15 -4.37 8.44 -0.49
C HIS A 15 -4.81 7.72 -1.77
N ASP A 16 -3.99 7.78 -2.83
CA ASP A 16 -4.32 7.22 -4.14
C ASP A 16 -3.68 5.83 -4.29
N LEU A 17 -4.50 4.81 -4.04
CA LEU A 17 -4.07 3.40 -4.07
C LEU A 17 -3.67 2.92 -5.47
N SER A 18 -4.16 3.57 -6.54
CA SER A 18 -3.85 3.16 -7.93
C SER A 18 -2.37 3.32 -8.30
N LYS A 19 -1.64 4.11 -7.51
CA LYS A 19 -0.24 4.46 -7.73
C LYS A 19 0.72 3.71 -6.82
N VAL A 20 0.21 3.04 -5.78
CA VAL A 20 1.04 2.48 -4.70
C VAL A 20 2.02 1.45 -5.24
N GLU A 21 1.55 0.52 -6.08
CA GLU A 21 2.39 -0.55 -6.68
C GLU A 21 3.53 -0.03 -7.56
N ARG A 22 3.43 1.21 -8.08
CA ARG A 22 4.43 1.76 -9.01
C ARG A 22 5.52 2.57 -8.33
N TYR A 23 5.26 3.09 -7.12
CA TYR A 23 6.13 4.10 -6.51
C TYR A 23 6.80 3.69 -5.21
N PHE A 24 6.25 2.70 -4.50
CA PHE A 24 6.75 2.31 -3.19
C PHE A 24 7.34 0.89 -3.22
N ASP A 25 8.19 0.58 -2.26
CA ASP A 25 8.76 -0.76 -2.08
C ASP A 25 8.04 -1.52 -0.95
N GLU A 26 7.65 -0.78 0.09
CA GLU A 26 6.92 -1.28 1.25
C GLU A 26 5.65 -0.45 1.47
N LEU A 27 4.68 -1.07 2.14
CA LEU A 27 3.40 -0.47 2.47
C LEU A 27 3.06 -0.68 3.95
N VAL A 28 2.50 0.35 4.57
CA VAL A 28 1.86 0.27 5.90
C VAL A 28 0.40 0.66 5.75
N ILE A 29 -0.50 -0.25 6.12
CA ILE A 29 -1.95 -0.01 6.12
C ILE A 29 -2.41 0.22 7.56
N LEU A 30 -3.00 1.39 7.80
CA LEU A 30 -3.49 1.82 9.11
C LEU A 30 -4.96 2.23 9.01
N ASN A 31 -5.77 1.79 9.98
CA ASN A 31 -7.11 2.34 10.22
C ASN A 31 -7.39 2.32 11.72
N LYS A 32 -7.03 3.42 12.42
CA LYS A 32 -6.97 3.54 13.90
C LYS A 32 -6.01 2.56 14.60
N GLN A 33 -5.73 1.42 13.98
CA GLN A 33 -4.82 0.37 14.38
C GLN A 33 -4.02 -0.10 13.16
N LEU A 34 -2.89 -0.74 13.41
CA LEU A 34 -2.09 -1.38 12.35
C LEU A 34 -2.86 -2.58 11.79
N ILE A 35 -3.06 -2.58 10.47
CA ILE A 35 -3.69 -3.69 9.76
C ILE A 35 -2.62 -4.62 9.17
N ALA A 36 -1.63 -4.06 8.49
CA ALA A 36 -0.54 -4.80 7.86
C ALA A 36 0.65 -3.88 7.54
N GLN A 37 1.87 -4.44 7.51
CA GLN A 37 3.11 -3.77 7.15
C GLN A 37 4.06 -4.76 6.47
N GLY A 38 4.78 -4.32 5.43
CA GLY A 38 5.72 -5.16 4.67
C GLY A 38 5.76 -4.85 3.17
N PRO A 39 6.30 -5.76 2.36
CA PRO A 39 6.34 -5.65 0.91
C PRO A 39 4.96 -5.43 0.29
N ILE A 40 4.91 -4.65 -0.81
CA ILE A 40 3.63 -4.32 -1.45
C ILE A 40 2.85 -5.57 -1.87
N ASP A 41 3.52 -6.54 -2.48
CA ASP A 41 2.93 -7.78 -2.99
C ASP A 41 2.30 -8.65 -1.89
N GLU A 42 2.76 -8.53 -0.66
CA GLU A 42 2.18 -9.22 0.50
C GLU A 42 1.09 -8.41 1.20
N VAL A 43 1.22 -7.08 1.23
CA VAL A 43 0.37 -6.20 2.04
C VAL A 43 -0.81 -5.63 1.25
N PHE A 44 -0.63 -5.33 -0.04
CA PHE A 44 -1.61 -4.69 -0.91
C PHE A 44 -2.66 -5.68 -1.43
N THR A 45 -3.36 -6.31 -0.50
CA THR A 45 -4.40 -7.31 -0.77
C THR A 45 -5.79 -6.71 -0.59
N LYS A 46 -6.77 -7.23 -1.33
CA LYS A 46 -8.18 -6.82 -1.18
C LYS A 46 -8.66 -6.92 0.27
N ALA A 47 -8.29 -8.00 0.97
CA ALA A 47 -8.68 -8.21 2.36
C ALA A 47 -8.12 -7.13 3.31
N ASN A 48 -6.85 -6.74 3.14
CA ASN A 48 -6.25 -5.69 3.96
C ASN A 48 -6.84 -4.31 3.64
N LEU A 49 -7.09 -4.03 2.37
CA LEU A 49 -7.72 -2.78 1.93
C LEU A 49 -9.18 -2.66 2.42
N GLN A 50 -9.95 -3.75 2.36
CA GLN A 50 -11.32 -3.77 2.90
C GLN A 50 -11.34 -3.51 4.41
N LYS A 51 -10.41 -4.08 5.19
CA LYS A 51 -10.28 -3.78 6.63
C LYS A 51 -10.00 -2.29 6.89
N ALA A 52 -9.27 -1.63 5.99
CA ALA A 52 -8.84 -0.25 6.17
C ALA A 52 -9.90 0.77 5.73
N PHE A 53 -10.60 0.50 4.62
CA PHE A 53 -11.46 1.49 3.95
C PHE A 53 -12.92 1.04 3.82
N GLY A 54 -13.26 -0.18 4.22
CA GLY A 54 -14.60 -0.76 4.10
C GLY A 54 -14.94 -1.25 2.69
N ASP A 55 -16.21 -1.56 2.45
CA ASP A 55 -16.69 -2.23 1.22
C ASP A 55 -16.77 -1.31 -0.01
N ALA A 56 -16.65 0.01 0.18
CA ALA A 56 -16.74 0.99 -0.92
C ALA A 56 -15.45 1.14 -1.74
N ILE A 57 -14.41 0.34 -1.45
CA ILE A 57 -13.15 0.43 -2.18
C ILE A 57 -13.23 -0.26 -3.55
N PHE A 58 -12.88 0.48 -4.59
CA PHE A 58 -12.59 -0.05 -5.93
C PHE A 58 -11.10 0.18 -6.23
N VAL A 59 -10.33 -0.88 -6.38
CA VAL A 59 -8.93 -0.81 -6.81
C VAL A 59 -8.81 -1.44 -8.19
N GLU A 60 -8.49 -0.63 -9.18
CA GLU A 60 -8.49 -1.01 -10.60
C GLU A 60 -7.15 -1.62 -11.07
N GLY A 61 -6.36 -2.21 -10.17
CA GLY A 61 -4.97 -2.51 -10.50
C GLY A 61 -4.26 -3.47 -9.57
N GLY A 62 -4.91 -4.53 -9.10
CA GLY A 62 -4.20 -5.67 -8.52
C GLY A 62 -4.50 -6.89 -9.36
N ARG A 63 -3.48 -7.66 -9.77
CA ARG A 63 -3.68 -9.06 -10.16
C ARG A 63 -4.25 -9.78 -8.95
N LEU A 64 -5.57 -9.77 -8.83
CA LEU A 64 -6.32 -10.60 -7.91
C LEU A 64 -6.30 -11.99 -8.54
N ASN A 65 -5.26 -12.77 -8.24
CA ASN A 65 -5.37 -14.21 -8.39
C ASN A 65 -6.40 -14.67 -7.35
N ASP A 66 -7.37 -15.43 -7.85
CA ASP A 66 -8.54 -16.00 -7.17
C ASP A 66 -8.30 -16.50 -5.73
#